data_AF-A0AAP8KL26-F1
#
_entry.id   AF-A0AAP8KL26-F1
#
_cell.length_a   1.000
_cell.length_b   1.000
_cell.length_c   1.000
_cell.angle_alpha   90.00
_cell.angle_beta   90.00
_cell.angle_gamma   90.00
#
_symmetry.space_group_name_H-M   'P 1'
#
loop_
_entity.id
_entity.type
_entity.pdbx_description
1 polymer ?
#
loop_
_entity_poly.entity_id
_entity_poly.type
_entity_poly.pdbx_seq_one_letter_code
_entity_poly.pdbx_strand_id
1 'polypeptide(L)'
;KRRNIQIEGAKVVIQGFGNAGSFLAKFLYDLGAKIVGISDAYGALHDPNGLDIDYLLDRRDSFGTVTNLFEETISNKELFELDCDILVPAAISNQITEDNAHDIKASIVVEAANG
;
A
#
# COMPACT_ATOMS: atom_id res chain seq x y z
N LYS A 1 22.76 5.91 -2.57
CA LYS A 1 22.99 4.50 -2.96
C LYS A 1 21.75 4.02 -3.71
N ARG A 2 21.84 3.63 -4.99
CA ARG A 2 20.74 2.93 -5.67
C ARG A 2 20.67 1.51 -5.09
N ARG A 3 19.54 1.12 -4.51
CA ARG A 3 19.29 -0.27 -4.11
C ARG A 3 18.77 -1.00 -5.37
N ASN A 4 19.43 -2.08 -5.78
CA ASN A 4 18.97 -2.93 -6.88
C ASN A 4 17.83 -3.83 -6.36
N ILE A 5 16.64 -3.27 -6.19
CA ILE A 5 15.45 -4.07 -5.93
C ILE A 5 14.82 -4.47 -7.26
N GLN A 6 14.60 -5.77 -7.44
CA GLN A 6 13.77 -6.28 -8.52
C GLN A 6 12.31 -6.01 -8.15
N ILE A 7 11.57 -5.32 -9.03
CA ILE A 7 10.17 -5.00 -8.80
C ILE A 7 9.29 -6.24 -9.02
N GLU A 8 9.63 -7.05 -10.02
CA GLU A 8 8.93 -8.31 -10.28
C GLU A 8 9.03 -9.23 -9.06
N GLY A 9 7.87 -9.65 -8.55
CA GLY A 9 7.74 -10.52 -7.38
C GLY A 9 7.88 -9.84 -6.01
N ALA A 10 8.30 -8.57 -5.94
CA ALA A 10 8.42 -7.84 -4.68
C ALA A 10 7.06 -7.66 -4.01
N LYS A 11 7.00 -7.88 -2.68
CA LYS A 11 5.81 -7.59 -1.88
C LYS A 11 5.75 -6.10 -1.59
N VAL A 12 4.65 -5.45 -2.00
CA VAL A 12 4.46 -4.01 -1.84
C VAL A 12 3.21 -3.73 -1.02
N VAL A 13 3.35 -2.81 -0.07
CA VAL A 13 2.25 -2.23 0.71
C VAL A 13 2.14 -0.75 0.36
N ILE A 14 0.93 -0.27 0.09
CA ILE A 14 0.68 1.13 -0.29
C ILE A 14 -0.34 1.73 0.66
N GLN A 15 0.07 2.73 1.43
CA GLN A 15 -0.84 3.48 2.28
C GLN A 15 -1.51 4.57 1.45
N GLY A 16 -2.82 4.46 1.25
CA GLY A 16 -3.62 5.35 0.42
C GLY A 16 -3.91 4.80 -0.98
N PHE A 17 -5.19 4.64 -1.30
CA PHE A 17 -5.69 4.18 -2.61
C PHE A 17 -6.45 5.26 -3.38
N GLY A 18 -6.15 6.53 -3.09
CA GLY A 18 -6.60 7.70 -3.86
C GLY A 18 -5.85 7.86 -5.19
N ASN A 19 -5.92 9.05 -5.80
CA ASN A 19 -5.37 9.29 -7.14
C ASN A 19 -3.91 8.85 -7.33
N ALA A 20 -3.00 9.27 -6.43
CA ALA A 20 -1.58 8.95 -6.56
C ALA A 20 -1.28 7.49 -6.19
N GLY A 21 -1.76 7.04 -5.03
CA GLY A 21 -1.47 5.70 -4.54
C GLY A 21 -2.07 4.59 -5.41
N SER A 22 -3.25 4.79 -5.98
CA SER A 22 -3.85 3.81 -6.90
C SER A 22 -3.16 3.75 -8.26
N PHE A 23 -2.70 4.89 -8.79
CA PHE A 23 -1.87 4.90 -10.00
C PHE A 23 -0.56 4.17 -9.77
N LEU A 24 0.09 4.41 -8.62
CA LEU A 24 1.31 3.71 -8.24
C LEU A 24 1.06 2.20 -8.06
N ALA A 25 -0.04 1.81 -7.42
CA ALA A 25 -0.43 0.42 -7.26
C ALA A 25 -0.56 -0.27 -8.62
N LYS A 26 -1.27 0.36 -9.56
CA LYS A 26 -1.41 -0.13 -10.93
C LYS A 26 -0.07 -0.27 -11.63
N PHE A 27 0.76 0.78 -11.57
CA PHE A 27 2.06 0.79 -12.21
C PHE A 27 2.98 -0.31 -11.69
N LEU A 28 3.05 -0.52 -10.37
CA LEU A 28 3.87 -1.57 -9.77
C LEU A 28 3.31 -2.96 -10.05
N TYR A 29 1.99 -3.11 -10.01
CA TYR A 29 1.30 -4.35 -10.39
C TYR A 29 1.62 -4.74 -11.85
N ASP A 30 1.57 -3.79 -12.78
CA ASP A 30 1.90 -4.01 -14.20
C ASP A 30 3.38 -4.36 -14.43
N LEU A 31 4.26 -3.94 -13.53
CA LEU A 31 5.67 -4.33 -13.50
C LEU A 31 5.92 -5.69 -12.80
N GLY A 32 4.86 -6.39 -12.38
CA GLY A 32 4.93 -7.71 -11.77
C GLY A 32 5.15 -7.72 -10.25
N ALA A 33 5.01 -6.58 -9.57
CA ALA A 33 5.03 -6.54 -8.12
C ALA A 33 3.77 -7.20 -7.53
N LYS A 34 3.90 -7.79 -6.36
CA LYS A 34 2.77 -8.32 -5.58
C LYS A 34 2.30 -7.25 -4.61
N ILE A 35 1.21 -6.56 -4.95
CA ILE A 35 0.60 -5.61 -4.02
C ILE A 35 -0.13 -6.39 -2.95
N VAL A 36 0.47 -6.55 -1.77
CA VAL A 36 -0.08 -7.38 -0.69
C VAL A 36 -1.00 -6.58 0.24
N GLY A 37 -0.92 -5.25 0.23
CA GLY A 37 -1.83 -4.42 1.03
C GLY A 37 -2.03 -3.02 0.46
N ILE A 38 -3.27 -2.52 0.55
CA ILE A 38 -3.62 -1.13 0.27
C ILE A 38 -4.50 -0.59 1.39
N SER A 39 -4.43 0.72 1.65
CA SER A 39 -5.38 1.38 2.55
C SER A 39 -6.16 2.50 1.91
N ASP A 40 -7.30 2.83 2.51
CA ASP A 40 -8.05 4.06 2.27
C ASP A 40 -8.39 4.76 3.60
N ALA A 41 -9.37 5.67 3.58
CA ALA A 41 -9.77 6.46 4.73
C ALA A 41 -10.37 5.61 5.88
N TYR A 42 -10.89 4.41 5.59
CA TYR A 42 -11.66 3.61 6.53
C TYR A 42 -10.91 2.38 7.06
N GLY A 43 -9.86 1.95 6.36
CA GLY A 43 -9.02 0.83 6.78
C GLY A 43 -8.15 0.34 5.64
N ALA A 44 -7.84 -0.95 5.67
CA ALA A 44 -6.94 -1.58 4.72
C ALA A 44 -7.41 -2.97 4.27
N LEU A 45 -7.07 -3.29 3.03
CA LEU A 45 -7.17 -4.63 2.47
C LEU A 45 -5.79 -5.28 2.49
N HIS A 46 -5.76 -6.58 2.75
CA HIS A 46 -4.53 -7.35 2.79
C HIS A 46 -4.76 -8.75 2.20
N ASP A 47 -3.91 -9.14 1.26
CA ASP A 47 -3.79 -10.51 0.77
C ASP A 47 -2.29 -10.84 0.63
N PRO A 48 -1.74 -11.79 1.42
CA PRO A 48 -0.33 -12.15 1.33
C PRO A 48 0.07 -12.76 -0.03
N ASN A 49 -0.90 -13.20 -0.84
CA ASN A 49 -0.67 -13.71 -2.20
C ASN A 49 -0.75 -12.60 -3.26
N GLY A 50 -1.26 -11.43 -2.91
CA GLY A 50 -1.42 -10.26 -3.78
C GLY A 50 -2.88 -9.94 -4.08
N LEU A 51 -3.20 -8.66 -4.03
CA LEU A 51 -4.51 -8.10 -4.36
C LEU A 51 -4.69 -7.98 -5.88
N ASP A 52 -5.92 -8.22 -6.35
CA ASP A 52 -6.31 -7.91 -7.72
C ASP A 52 -6.53 -6.41 -7.86
N ILE A 53 -5.49 -5.71 -8.33
CA ILE A 53 -5.51 -4.26 -8.43
C ILE A 53 -6.51 -3.77 -9.47
N ASP A 54 -6.64 -4.43 -10.61
CA ASP A 54 -7.61 -4.03 -11.64
C ASP A 54 -9.04 -4.13 -11.11
N TYR A 55 -9.36 -5.21 -10.40
CA TYR A 55 -10.66 -5.38 -9.73
C TYR A 55 -10.97 -4.26 -8.73
N LEU A 56 -9.98 -3.84 -7.93
CA LEU A 56 -10.13 -2.80 -6.92
C LEU A 56 -10.26 -1.40 -7.55
N LEU A 57 -9.50 -1.11 -8.61
CA LEU A 57 -9.57 0.15 -9.35
C LEU A 57 -10.96 0.36 -9.95
N ASP A 58 -11.58 -0.70 -10.48
CA ASP A 58 -12.91 -0.64 -11.09
C ASP A 58 -14.05 -0.39 -10.09
N ARG A 59 -13.80 -0.63 -8.80
CA ARG A 59 -14.83 -0.62 -7.74
C ARG A 59 -14.67 0.49 -6.72
N ARG A 60 -13.50 1.13 -6.67
CA ARG A 60 -13.30 2.26 -5.77
C ARG A 60 -14.24 3.41 -6.12
N ASP A 61 -14.60 4.21 -5.14
CA ASP A 61 -15.35 5.45 -5.36
C ASP A 61 -14.44 6.59 -5.88
N SER A 62 -15.02 7.78 -6.08
CA SER A 62 -14.28 8.96 -6.54
C SER A 62 -13.21 9.48 -5.55
N PHE A 63 -13.24 9.02 -4.30
CA PHE A 63 -12.26 9.37 -3.26
C PHE A 63 -11.17 8.31 -3.11
N GLY A 64 -11.29 7.17 -3.82
CA GLY A 64 -10.38 6.04 -3.71
C GLY A 64 -10.73 5.07 -2.58
N THR A 65 -11.95 5.16 -2.03
CA THR A 65 -12.45 4.20 -1.04
C THR A 65 -12.87 2.93 -1.73
N VAL A 66 -12.42 1.79 -1.21
CA VAL A 66 -12.81 0.47 -1.71
C VAL A 66 -13.02 -0.55 -0.57
N THR A 67 -12.50 -0.26 0.63
CA THR A 67 -12.57 -1.17 1.80
C THR A 67 -14.01 -1.42 2.26
N ASN A 68 -14.92 -0.47 2.06
CA ASN A 68 -16.34 -0.60 2.41
C ASN A 68 -17.09 -1.69 1.62
N LEU A 69 -16.47 -2.28 0.59
CA LEU A 69 -17.02 -3.39 -0.18
C LEU A 69 -16.64 -4.77 0.38
N PHE A 70 -15.84 -4.81 1.45
CA PHE A 70 -15.31 -6.03 2.03
C PHE A 70 -15.64 -6.09 3.53
N GLU A 71 -15.94 -7.30 4.01
CA GLU A 71 -16.19 -7.54 5.44
C GLU A 71 -14.87 -7.72 6.22
N GLU A 72 -13.86 -8.28 5.57
CA GLU A 72 -12.55 -8.54 6.15
C GLU A 72 -11.58 -7.41 5.81
N THR A 73 -11.43 -6.48 6.73
CA THR A 73 -10.47 -5.37 6.64
C THR A 73 -9.57 -5.36 7.87
N ILE A 74 -8.33 -4.91 7.70
CA ILE A 74 -7.43 -4.59 8.81
C ILE A 74 -7.42 -3.07 9.05
N SER A 75 -6.95 -2.65 10.22
CA SER A 75 -6.77 -1.23 10.51
C SER A 75 -5.62 -0.63 9.70
N ASN A 76 -5.66 0.70 9.54
CA ASN A 76 -4.57 1.45 8.92
C ASN A 76 -3.25 1.31 9.68
N LYS A 77 -3.29 1.08 10.99
CA LYS A 77 -2.08 0.81 11.79
C LYS A 77 -1.49 -0.55 11.40
N GLU A 78 -2.31 -1.60 11.40
CA GLU A 78 -1.88 -2.96 11.05
C GLU A 78 -1.29 -3.04 9.64
N LEU A 79 -1.73 -2.19 8.70
CA LEU A 79 -1.14 -2.08 7.36
C LEU A 79 0.38 -1.80 7.41
N PHE A 80 0.84 -0.90 8.30
CA PHE A 80 2.27 -0.55 8.41
C PHE A 80 3.12 -1.70 8.96
N GLU A 81 2.50 -2.65 9.65
CA GLU A 81 3.14 -3.78 10.31
C GLU A 81 3.23 -5.02 9.41
N LEU A 82 2.68 -4.95 8.20
CA LEU A 82 2.68 -6.05 7.23
C LEU A 82 4.09 -6.39 6.75
N ASP A 83 4.32 -7.69 6.55
CA ASP A 83 5.55 -8.20 5.95
C ASP A 83 5.60 -7.83 4.47
N CYS A 84 6.52 -6.91 4.11
CA CYS A 84 6.70 -6.46 2.75
C CYS A 84 8.15 -6.06 2.45
N ASP A 85 8.50 -6.00 1.17
CA ASP A 85 9.79 -5.50 0.72
C ASP A 85 9.78 -3.98 0.64
N ILE A 86 8.66 -3.42 0.17
CA ILE A 86 8.48 -1.99 -0.09
C ILE A 86 7.19 -1.50 0.58
N LEU A 87 7.30 -0.46 1.41
CA LEU A 87 6.19 0.31 1.93
C LEU A 87 6.15 1.69 1.25
N VAL A 88 4.98 2.09 0.76
CA VAL A 88 4.79 3.39 0.10
C VAL A 88 3.71 4.20 0.80
N PRO A 89 4.08 5.18 1.66
CA PRO A 89 3.15 6.18 2.18
C PRO A 89 2.72 7.16 1.07
N ALA A 90 1.43 7.15 0.71
CA ALA A 90 0.89 7.91 -0.41
C ALA A 90 -0.44 8.64 -0.08
N ALA A 91 -0.88 8.67 1.18
CA ALA A 91 -2.08 9.42 1.57
C ALA A 91 -1.78 10.78 2.20
N ILE A 92 -1.05 10.80 3.32
CA ILE A 92 -0.77 12.00 4.13
C ILE A 92 0.68 11.97 4.64
N SER A 93 1.25 13.14 4.93
CA SER A 93 2.62 13.25 5.46
C SER A 93 2.72 12.81 6.92
N ASN A 94 3.95 12.53 7.38
CA ASN A 94 4.28 12.18 8.77
C ASN A 94 3.50 10.98 9.35
N GLN A 95 3.21 9.97 8.52
CA GLN A 95 2.55 8.74 8.99
C GLN A 95 3.49 7.77 9.66
N ILE A 96 4.79 7.88 9.40
CA ILE A 96 5.82 7.12 10.10
C ILE A 96 6.34 8.02 11.21
N THR A 97 6.11 7.60 12.45
CA THR A 97 6.48 8.31 13.67
C THR A 97 7.35 7.42 14.55
N GLU A 98 7.94 7.97 15.61
CA GLU A 98 8.70 7.18 16.59
C GLU A 98 7.86 6.03 17.19
N ASP A 99 6.54 6.23 17.27
CA ASP A 99 5.58 5.28 17.85
C ASP A 99 5.28 4.06 16.97
N ASN A 100 5.52 4.10 15.66
CA ASN A 100 5.25 2.97 14.76
C ASN A 100 6.46 2.53 13.93
N ALA A 101 7.53 3.32 13.88
CA ALA A 101 8.71 3.01 13.09
C ALA A 101 9.37 1.67 13.47
N HIS A 102 9.21 1.25 14.73
CA HIS A 102 9.74 -0.01 15.23
C HIS A 102 8.93 -1.25 14.77
N ASP A 103 7.68 -1.07 14.36
CA ASP A 103 6.80 -2.15 13.90
C ASP A 103 6.85 -2.35 12.37
N ILE A 104 7.44 -1.40 11.64
CA ILE A 104 7.58 -1.47 10.17
C ILE A 104 8.60 -2.55 9.79
N LYS A 105 8.13 -3.56 9.06
CA LYS A 105 8.95 -4.68 8.56
C LYS A 105 9.54 -4.44 7.17
N ALA A 106 9.16 -3.35 6.52
CA ALA A 106 9.56 -3.03 5.17
C ALA A 106 11.07 -2.85 5.02
N SER A 107 11.67 -3.49 4.01
CA SER A 107 13.09 -3.29 3.69
C SER A 107 13.35 -1.90 3.11
N ILE A 108 12.39 -1.33 2.37
CA ILE A 108 12.42 0.04 1.85
C ILE A 108 11.11 0.75 2.19
N VAL A 109 11.24 2.01 2.62
CA VAL A 109 10.14 2.97 2.61
C VAL A 109 10.37 3.98 1.49
N VAL A 110 9.36 4.20 0.64
CA VAL A 110 9.38 5.23 -0.41
C VAL A 110 8.23 6.21 -0.16
N GLU A 111 8.56 7.42 0.29
CA GLU A 111 7.55 8.45 0.49
C GLU A 111 7.10 9.02 -0.87
N ALA A 112 5.83 8.81 -1.20
CA ALA A 112 5.18 9.36 -2.39
C ALA A 112 4.23 10.52 -2.05
N ALA A 113 3.94 10.74 -0.76
CA ALA A 113 3.26 11.93 -0.27
C ALA A 113 4.22 13.13 -0.24
N ASN A 114 3.72 14.33 -0.54
CA ASN A 114 4.46 15.56 -0.28
C ASN A 114 4.60 15.71 1.25
N GLY A 115 5.84 15.65 1.74
CA GLY A 115 6.21 16.03 3.11
C GLY A 115 6.06 17.52 3.36
#